data_AF-A0A2T0S7P2-F1
#
_entry.id   AF-A0A2T0S7P2-F1
#
_cell.length_a   1.000
_cell.length_b   1.000
_cell.length_c   1.000
_cell.angle_alpha   90.00
_cell.angle_beta   90.00
_cell.angle_gamma   90.00
#
_symmetry.space_group_name_H-M   'P 1'
#
loop_
_entity.id
_entity.type
_entity.pdbx_description
1 polymer ?
#
loop_
_entity_poly.entity_id
_entity_poly.type
_entity_poly.pdbx_seq_one_letter_code
_entity_poly.pdbx_strand_id
1 'polypeptide(L)'
;MDPQQLGFTPRRPVGWLAPLLLLNTGLRTLLAVLFGAYLDKRELQNALSGESFSQPGTDGELWFDYVADLGDGFDPTYSVAYLLAQPGLEIDGRELPRGQVLLMGGDQVYPVANGDEYENRMKGPYRAALPEPPAAGPRPTLFALPGNHDWYDGLTAFLRLFARRKDGHIGGWRTQQRRSYFAVRLPSNWWLFAIDEQFGAYIDDPQLLYFEKAASGLGPDDRIILMTPSPTWVKAAKKPGAYDAVDYFIRTILAPTGAQVRLLVSGDLHHYARYTGEDRELITCGGGGAYLLGTHQLPERLTVPPKETLTRSASRSRDYELATRFPSAADSRRMSWGIFRRAPARNPGFASMLGIVHTLTMLAMAGAASQGGIFQRLFSIPLVFMLVVILAGTVMFAQPPGADQNKHARHWILGLLHGFAQIGLATAGAWAWLRLPFHDWAWPGPLIIAAILYGPVIAFLATQLLALYLLIASYFDVNVNELFAGQGIEDSKSFLRMHIAADGTLTIYPLGVDKICRRWQPDPDGAPDSSWLLPKEPLHARLIEPPIVVDGPVIGAGAPTTGDAAPA
;
A
#
# COMPACT_ATOMS: atom_id res chain seq x y z
N MET A 1 7.76 7.11 25.75
CA MET A 1 7.93 7.78 24.45
C MET A 1 7.22 9.13 24.54
N ASP A 2 7.91 10.14 25.05
CA ASP A 2 7.39 11.51 25.08
C ASP A 2 7.66 12.16 23.71
N PRO A 3 6.64 12.68 22.99
CA PRO A 3 6.83 13.37 21.71
C PRO A 3 7.84 14.52 21.77
N GLN A 4 7.97 15.21 22.92
CA GLN A 4 8.93 16.31 23.07
C GLN A 4 10.38 15.82 22.98
N GLN A 5 10.66 14.61 23.50
CA GLN A 5 11.98 13.99 23.44
C GLN A 5 12.28 13.42 22.05
N LEU A 6 11.28 12.87 21.37
CA LEU A 6 11.43 12.29 20.03
C LEU A 6 11.48 13.34 18.91
N GLY A 7 10.93 14.53 19.15
CA GLY A 7 10.77 15.56 18.12
C GLY A 7 9.73 15.22 17.05
N PHE A 8 8.86 14.23 17.30
CA PHE A 8 7.69 13.89 16.51
C PHE A 8 6.67 13.13 17.39
N THR A 9 5.42 13.05 16.94
CA THR A 9 4.34 12.33 17.62
C THR A 9 4.06 11.00 16.92
N PRO A 10 4.41 9.84 17.53
CA PRO A 10 4.01 8.53 17.01
C PRO A 10 2.52 8.46 16.70
N ARG A 11 2.16 8.20 15.44
CA ARG A 11 0.75 8.09 15.03
C ARG A 11 0.23 6.67 15.17
N ARG A 12 -1.03 6.55 15.62
CA ARG A 12 -1.78 5.29 15.53
C ARG A 12 -2.12 4.97 14.07
N PRO A 13 -2.36 3.67 13.76
CA PRO A 13 -2.88 3.23 12.48
C PRO A 13 -4.10 4.04 12.04
N VAL A 14 -4.24 4.28 10.73
CA VAL A 14 -5.41 4.97 10.20
C VAL A 14 -6.65 4.11 10.38
N GLY A 15 -7.72 4.70 10.90
CA GLY A 15 -9.04 4.05 10.96
C GLY A 15 -9.70 4.13 9.60
N TRP A 16 -9.38 3.22 8.69
CA TRP A 16 -9.80 3.28 7.29
C TRP A 16 -11.33 3.24 7.07
N LEU A 17 -12.10 2.68 8.00
CA LEU A 17 -13.56 2.76 7.98
C LEU A 17 -14.12 3.89 8.86
N ALA A 18 -13.30 4.77 9.44
CA ALA A 18 -13.80 5.85 10.26
C ALA A 18 -14.69 6.79 9.40
N PRO A 19 -15.95 7.07 9.78
CA PRO A 19 -16.90 7.79 8.91
C PRO A 19 -16.42 9.17 8.45
N LEU A 20 -15.86 9.96 9.37
CA LEU A 20 -15.33 11.29 9.05
C LEU A 20 -14.11 11.23 8.13
N LEU A 21 -13.30 10.16 8.27
CA LEU A 21 -12.17 9.96 7.38
C LEU A 21 -12.64 9.56 5.99
N LEU A 22 -13.56 8.61 5.86
CA LEU A 22 -14.15 8.23 4.57
C LEU A 22 -14.73 9.44 3.83
N LEU A 23 -15.45 10.31 4.55
CA LEU A 23 -16.00 11.54 3.99
C LEU A 23 -14.91 12.52 3.55
N ASN A 24 -13.92 12.80 4.40
CA ASN A 24 -12.86 13.76 4.12
C ASN A 24 -11.91 13.28 3.02
N THR A 25 -11.49 12.01 3.07
CA THR A 25 -10.70 11.38 2.01
C THR A 25 -11.48 11.38 0.71
N GLY A 26 -12.77 10.99 0.71
CA GLY A 26 -13.62 11.04 -0.48
C GLY A 26 -13.71 12.45 -1.09
N LEU A 27 -13.90 13.49 -0.26
CA LEU A 27 -13.92 14.88 -0.71
C LEU A 27 -12.56 15.32 -1.28
N ARG A 28 -11.45 14.96 -0.63
CA ARG A 28 -10.09 15.26 -1.10
C ARG A 28 -9.77 14.54 -2.40
N THR A 29 -10.16 13.28 -2.54
CA THR A 29 -10.00 12.52 -3.79
C THR A 29 -10.81 13.18 -4.90
N LEU A 30 -12.06 13.59 -4.63
CA LEU A 30 -12.87 14.33 -5.61
C LEU A 30 -12.21 15.66 -6.02
N LEU A 31 -11.73 16.45 -5.05
CA LEU A 31 -11.01 17.69 -5.34
C LEU A 31 -9.71 17.44 -6.12
N ALA A 32 -8.95 16.40 -5.76
CA ALA A 32 -7.73 16.02 -6.47
C ALA A 32 -8.03 15.58 -7.92
N VAL A 33 -9.14 14.88 -8.17
CA VAL A 33 -9.57 14.55 -9.54
C VAL A 33 -9.99 15.81 -10.30
N LEU A 34 -10.78 16.69 -9.68
CA LEU A 34 -11.29 17.91 -10.32
C LEU A 34 -10.21 18.95 -10.60
N PHE A 35 -9.23 19.11 -9.70
CA PHE A 35 -8.18 20.14 -9.79
C PHE A 35 -6.81 19.60 -10.20
N GLY A 36 -6.54 18.31 -10.00
CA GLY A 36 -5.28 17.68 -10.41
C GLY A 36 -5.04 17.72 -11.91
N ALA A 37 -6.13 17.74 -12.70
CA ALA A 37 -6.06 17.95 -14.14
C ALA A 37 -5.63 19.38 -14.54
N TYR A 38 -5.73 20.38 -13.64
CA TYR A 38 -5.44 21.79 -13.93
C TYR A 38 -4.17 22.32 -13.24
N LEU A 39 -3.61 21.58 -12.28
CA LEU A 39 -2.47 21.98 -11.46
C LEU A 39 -1.42 20.86 -11.34
N ASP A 40 -1.12 20.20 -12.46
CA ASP A 40 -0.03 19.22 -12.49
C ASP A 40 1.32 19.93 -12.31
N LYS A 41 1.96 19.67 -11.17
CA LYS A 41 3.24 20.30 -10.84
C LYS A 41 4.41 19.68 -11.57
N ARG A 42 4.28 18.52 -12.23
CA ARG A 42 5.36 17.93 -13.04
C ARG A 42 5.80 18.89 -14.15
N GLU A 43 4.86 19.62 -14.75
CA GLU A 43 5.14 20.72 -15.69
C GLU A 43 6.04 21.82 -15.10
N LEU A 44 5.85 22.13 -13.82
CA LEU A 44 6.66 23.12 -13.10
C LEU A 44 8.04 22.58 -12.68
N GLN A 45 8.23 21.26 -12.67
CA GLN A 45 9.50 20.62 -12.29
C GLN A 45 10.57 20.76 -13.37
N ASN A 46 10.24 21.23 -14.58
CA ASN A 46 11.22 21.62 -15.61
C ASN A 46 12.28 22.62 -15.11
N ALA A 47 11.93 23.46 -14.13
CA ALA A 47 12.85 24.40 -13.50
C ALA A 47 13.84 23.75 -12.49
N LEU A 48 13.70 22.45 -12.22
CA LEU A 48 14.59 21.67 -11.34
C LEU A 48 15.65 20.96 -12.19
N SER A 49 16.81 20.62 -11.60
CA SER A 49 17.89 19.96 -12.36
C SER A 49 17.38 18.68 -13.03
N GLY A 50 17.78 18.49 -14.29
CA GLY A 50 17.47 17.31 -15.11
C GLY A 50 18.68 16.38 -15.28
N GLU A 51 19.59 16.36 -14.30
CA GLU A 51 20.72 15.43 -14.28
C GLU A 51 20.28 14.07 -13.72
N SER A 52 20.85 12.99 -14.27
CA SER A 52 20.78 11.66 -13.68
C SER A 52 21.76 11.56 -12.51
N PHE A 53 21.50 10.62 -11.60
CA PHE A 53 22.33 10.37 -10.44
C PHE A 53 23.26 9.17 -10.69
N SER A 54 24.30 9.04 -9.87
CA SER A 54 25.21 7.89 -9.91
C SER A 54 25.45 7.36 -8.50
N GLN A 55 25.37 6.04 -8.35
CA GLN A 55 25.63 5.31 -7.11
C GLN A 55 26.64 4.19 -7.44
N PRO A 56 27.95 4.47 -7.39
CA PRO A 56 28.99 3.52 -7.84
C PRO A 56 29.20 2.35 -6.87
N GLY A 57 28.53 2.34 -5.72
CA GLY A 57 28.73 1.32 -4.70
C GLY A 57 30.11 1.42 -4.03
N THR A 58 30.51 0.33 -3.37
CA THR A 58 31.82 0.16 -2.72
C THR A 58 32.51 -1.02 -3.40
N ASP A 59 33.75 -0.82 -3.86
CA ASP A 59 34.54 -1.86 -4.54
C ASP A 59 33.85 -2.52 -5.77
N GLY A 60 33.01 -1.75 -6.46
CA GLY A 60 32.24 -2.23 -7.62
C GLY A 60 30.96 -2.98 -7.27
N GLU A 61 30.65 -3.13 -5.98
CA GLU A 61 29.42 -3.76 -5.49
C GLU A 61 28.46 -2.77 -4.86
N LEU A 62 27.16 -3.04 -4.98
CA LEU A 62 26.14 -2.19 -4.37
C LEU A 62 25.08 -3.01 -3.66
N TRP A 63 24.95 -2.79 -2.35
CA TRP A 63 23.77 -3.19 -1.57
C TRP A 63 22.77 -2.05 -1.56
N PHE A 64 21.50 -2.34 -1.78
CA PHE A 64 20.42 -1.36 -1.72
C PHE A 64 19.10 -2.00 -1.31
N ASP A 65 18.25 -1.22 -0.66
CA ASP A 65 16.97 -1.68 -0.12
C ASP A 65 15.82 -1.02 -0.87
N TYR A 66 14.70 -1.75 -1.01
CA TYR A 66 13.44 -1.24 -1.54
C TYR A 66 12.30 -1.46 -0.53
N VAL A 67 11.50 -0.42 -0.32
CA VAL A 67 10.33 -0.44 0.56
C VAL A 67 9.23 0.46 0.01
N ALA A 68 7.96 0.13 0.18
CA ALA A 68 6.84 0.98 -0.23
C ALA A 68 5.67 0.88 0.76
N ASP A 69 4.73 1.82 0.68
CA ASP A 69 3.49 1.86 1.46
C ASP A 69 3.75 2.00 2.97
N LEU A 70 4.32 3.14 3.33
CA LEU A 70 4.79 3.51 4.66
C LEU A 70 3.77 4.41 5.38
N GLY A 71 3.92 4.58 6.69
CA GLY A 71 3.29 5.71 7.39
C GLY A 71 1.80 5.56 7.71
N ASP A 72 1.24 4.35 7.65
CA ASP A 72 -0.13 4.09 8.14
C ASP A 72 -0.19 4.09 9.68
N GLY A 73 0.80 3.49 10.33
CA GLY A 73 0.97 3.51 11.78
C GLY A 73 2.44 3.51 12.19
N PHE A 74 2.73 3.99 13.40
CA PHE A 74 4.09 4.07 13.94
C PHE A 74 4.77 2.71 14.03
N ASP A 75 4.16 1.74 14.73
CA ASP A 75 4.77 0.43 15.00
C ASP A 75 5.16 -0.36 13.73
N PRO A 76 4.30 -0.52 12.70
CA PRO A 76 4.68 -1.22 11.48
C PRO A 76 5.75 -0.47 10.69
N THR A 77 5.61 0.86 10.54
CA THR A 77 6.58 1.69 9.81
C THR A 77 7.94 1.68 10.49
N TYR A 78 7.98 1.83 11.81
CA TYR A 78 9.21 1.85 12.58
C TYR A 78 9.88 0.47 12.66
N SER A 79 9.10 -0.61 12.68
CA SER A 79 9.65 -1.98 12.61
C SER A 79 10.45 -2.20 11.32
N VAL A 80 9.91 -1.77 10.18
CA VAL A 80 10.63 -1.89 8.89
C VAL A 80 11.81 -0.92 8.85
N ALA A 81 11.62 0.34 9.25
CA ALA A 81 12.71 1.32 9.31
C ALA A 81 13.88 0.87 10.20
N TYR A 82 13.58 0.26 11.36
CA TYR A 82 14.57 -0.30 12.28
C TYR A 82 15.42 -1.38 11.60
N LEU A 83 14.80 -2.34 10.89
CA LEU A 83 15.52 -3.40 10.17
C LEU A 83 16.37 -2.85 9.02
N LEU A 84 15.86 -1.85 8.29
CA LEU A 84 16.60 -1.17 7.24
C LEU A 84 17.81 -0.38 7.78
N ALA A 85 17.74 0.12 9.01
CA ALA A 85 18.81 0.88 9.64
C ALA A 85 19.94 0.03 10.21
N GLN A 86 19.70 -1.26 10.50
CA GLN A 86 20.72 -2.13 11.11
C GLN A 86 21.94 -2.30 10.20
N PRO A 87 23.18 -2.33 10.76
CA PRO A 87 24.42 -2.47 9.97
C PRO A 87 24.45 -3.72 9.07
N GLY A 88 23.84 -4.80 9.54
CA GLY A 88 23.62 -6.05 8.81
C GLY A 88 22.43 -6.79 9.41
N LEU A 89 21.87 -7.73 8.65
CA LEU A 89 20.82 -8.64 9.11
C LEU A 89 21.31 -10.06 8.95
N GLU A 90 21.22 -10.87 10.01
CA GLU A 90 21.47 -12.30 9.93
C GLU A 90 20.17 -13.01 9.53
N ILE A 91 20.13 -13.56 8.32
CA ILE A 91 18.95 -14.20 7.73
C ILE A 91 19.35 -15.59 7.22
N ASP A 92 18.75 -16.63 7.78
CA ASP A 92 19.00 -18.03 7.41
C ASP A 92 20.51 -18.39 7.37
N GLY A 93 21.28 -17.88 8.34
CA GLY A 93 22.73 -18.08 8.45
C GLY A 93 23.57 -17.26 7.48
N ARG A 94 22.98 -16.27 6.79
CA ARG A 94 23.66 -15.33 5.89
C ARG A 94 23.66 -13.94 6.51
N GLU A 95 24.79 -13.27 6.46
CA GLU A 95 24.87 -11.86 6.81
C GLU A 95 24.54 -11.02 5.57
N LEU A 96 23.48 -10.21 5.66
CA LEU A 96 23.07 -9.28 4.63
C LEU A 96 23.41 -7.85 5.08
N PRO A 97 24.45 -7.21 4.52
CA PRO A 97 24.82 -5.84 4.85
C PRO A 97 23.68 -4.84 4.62
N ARG A 98 23.71 -3.72 5.35
CA ARG A 98 22.79 -2.60 5.12
C ARG A 98 22.89 -2.07 3.69
N GLY A 99 21.74 -1.70 3.11
CA GLY A 99 21.73 -0.98 1.84
C GLY A 99 22.44 0.38 1.92
N GLN A 100 23.32 0.65 0.96
CA GLN A 100 23.93 1.97 0.73
C GLN A 100 22.93 2.93 0.06
N VAL A 101 21.89 2.40 -0.57
CA VAL A 101 20.78 3.15 -1.15
C VAL A 101 19.46 2.60 -0.63
N LEU A 102 18.56 3.48 -0.22
CA LEU A 102 17.18 3.15 0.13
C LEU A 102 16.23 3.74 -0.92
N LEU A 103 15.44 2.88 -1.55
CA LEU A 103 14.42 3.23 -2.53
C LEU A 103 13.04 3.12 -1.88
N MET A 104 12.33 4.25 -1.79
CA MET A 104 10.94 4.30 -1.36
C MET A 104 10.03 4.29 -2.59
N GLY A 105 9.24 3.24 -2.75
CA GLY A 105 8.59 2.87 -4.00
C GLY A 105 7.17 3.39 -4.25
N GLY A 106 6.64 4.24 -3.37
CA GLY A 106 5.24 4.68 -3.40
C GLY A 106 4.70 4.87 -1.98
N ASP A 107 3.70 5.74 -1.84
CA ASP A 107 2.93 6.03 -0.63
C ASP A 107 3.77 6.13 0.65
N GLN A 108 4.43 7.27 0.86
CA GLN A 108 5.24 7.46 2.07
C GLN A 108 4.43 7.95 3.27
N VAL A 109 3.14 8.24 3.10
CA VAL A 109 2.28 8.76 4.15
C VAL A 109 0.82 8.39 3.92
N TYR A 110 0.10 8.05 4.99
CA TYR A 110 -1.35 7.85 4.98
C TYR A 110 -2.06 8.71 6.04
N PRO A 111 -3.36 9.02 5.86
CA PRO A 111 -4.16 8.73 4.68
C PRO A 111 -3.98 9.76 3.55
N VAL A 112 -3.39 10.92 3.84
CA VAL A 112 -3.20 12.01 2.88
C VAL A 112 -1.95 12.79 3.23
N ALA A 113 -1.20 13.20 2.21
CA ALA A 113 -0.02 14.04 2.38
C ALA A 113 -0.33 15.38 3.07
N ASN A 114 0.55 15.75 4.00
CA ASN A 114 0.81 17.11 4.47
C ASN A 114 2.09 17.10 5.33
N GLY A 115 2.63 18.29 5.65
CA GLY A 115 3.88 18.42 6.40
C GLY A 115 3.89 17.70 7.76
N ASP A 116 2.81 17.84 8.54
CA ASP A 116 2.71 17.24 9.87
C ASP A 116 2.58 15.72 9.81
N GLU A 117 1.80 15.20 8.87
CA GLU A 117 1.65 13.75 8.70
C GLU A 117 2.95 13.13 8.18
N TYR A 118 3.69 13.78 7.27
CA TYR A 118 5.03 13.32 6.89
C TYR A 118 6.01 13.30 8.06
N GLU A 119 6.06 14.37 8.87
CA GLU A 119 6.94 14.43 10.04
C GLU A 119 6.62 13.30 11.02
N ASN A 120 5.34 13.08 11.32
CA ASN A 120 4.92 12.20 12.39
C ASN A 120 4.78 10.72 11.99
N ARG A 121 4.58 10.43 10.70
CA ARG A 121 4.31 9.06 10.20
C ARG A 121 5.49 8.42 9.50
N MET A 122 6.39 9.21 8.90
CA MET A 122 7.49 8.68 8.10
C MET A 122 8.83 9.29 8.49
N LYS A 123 9.00 10.61 8.33
CA LYS A 123 10.30 11.25 8.56
C LYS A 123 10.80 11.07 9.99
N GLY A 124 9.94 11.27 10.98
CA GLY A 124 10.24 11.07 12.40
C GLY A 124 10.62 9.63 12.72
N PRO A 125 9.78 8.63 12.37
CA PRO A 125 10.10 7.22 12.54
C PRO A 125 11.40 6.80 11.84
N TYR A 126 11.62 7.19 10.58
CA TYR A 126 12.87 6.87 9.90
C TYR A 126 14.06 7.56 10.59
N ARG A 127 13.98 8.86 10.88
CA ARG A 127 15.03 9.57 11.65
C ARG A 127 15.34 8.87 12.97
N ALA A 128 14.34 8.36 13.68
CA ALA A 128 14.55 7.63 14.91
C ALA A 128 15.19 6.24 14.71
N ALA A 129 15.12 5.66 13.51
CA ALA A 129 15.71 4.37 13.19
C ALA A 129 17.19 4.51 12.80
N LEU A 130 17.53 5.55 12.03
CA LEU A 130 18.92 5.92 11.72
C LEU A 130 19.10 7.44 11.95
N PRO A 131 19.47 7.87 13.16
CA PRO A 131 19.53 9.29 13.51
C PRO A 131 20.65 10.04 12.81
N GLU A 132 21.85 9.47 12.84
CA GLU A 132 23.04 10.01 12.19
C GLU A 132 23.56 9.04 11.12
N PRO A 133 24.35 9.52 10.14
CA PRO A 133 24.96 8.62 9.18
C PRO A 133 25.90 7.63 9.90
N PRO A 134 26.03 6.39 9.39
CA PRO A 134 26.90 5.39 9.99
C PRO A 134 28.32 5.91 10.21
N ALA A 135 28.90 5.61 11.37
CA ALA A 135 30.27 6.04 11.69
C ALA A 135 31.32 5.38 10.77
N ALA A 136 31.03 4.17 10.30
CA ALA A 136 31.84 3.42 9.34
C ALA A 136 31.08 3.20 8.03
N GLY A 137 31.77 3.39 6.91
CA GLY A 137 31.23 3.20 5.56
C GLY A 137 30.57 4.45 4.96
N PRO A 138 30.02 4.33 3.73
CA PRO A 138 29.40 5.45 3.05
C PRO A 138 28.07 5.83 3.72
N ARG A 139 27.78 7.14 3.73
CA ARG A 139 26.47 7.65 4.13
C ARG A 139 25.39 7.12 3.17
N PRO A 140 24.34 6.45 3.66
CA PRO A 140 23.33 5.90 2.77
C PRO A 140 22.51 7.00 2.09
N THR A 141 22.17 6.79 0.83
CA THR A 141 21.33 7.70 0.05
C THR A 141 19.88 7.23 0.04
N LEU A 142 18.93 8.16 0.00
CA LEU A 142 17.50 7.87 -0.12
C LEU A 142 16.94 8.53 -1.38
N PHE A 143 16.20 7.72 -2.14
CA PHE A 143 15.33 8.16 -3.24
C PHE A 143 13.91 7.69 -2.95
N ALA A 144 12.92 8.50 -3.31
CA ALA A 144 11.50 8.23 -3.11
C ALA A 144 10.71 8.55 -4.37
N LEU A 145 9.76 7.69 -4.70
CA LEU A 145 8.76 7.88 -5.75
C LEU A 145 7.41 8.10 -5.08
N PRO A 146 6.65 9.14 -5.45
CA PRO A 146 5.34 9.39 -4.87
C PRO A 146 4.32 8.36 -5.36
N GLY A 147 3.48 7.88 -4.44
CA GLY A 147 2.24 7.16 -4.75
C GLY A 147 1.03 8.09 -4.73
N ASN A 148 -0.17 7.52 -4.90
CA ASN A 148 -1.41 8.28 -4.95
C ASN A 148 -1.70 9.04 -3.64
N HIS A 149 -1.25 8.53 -2.48
CA HIS A 149 -1.46 9.20 -1.20
C HIS A 149 -0.54 10.41 -0.99
N ASP A 150 0.64 10.40 -1.63
CA ASP A 150 1.56 11.54 -1.67
C ASP A 150 1.03 12.68 -2.55
N TRP A 151 0.17 12.36 -3.53
CA TRP A 151 -0.39 13.30 -4.49
C TRP A 151 -1.62 14.08 -4.00
N TYR A 152 -2.28 13.68 -2.91
CA TYR A 152 -3.52 14.33 -2.45
C TYR A 152 -3.37 15.80 -2.00
N ASP A 153 -2.15 16.29 -1.77
CA ASP A 153 -1.87 17.72 -1.51
C ASP A 153 -1.29 18.46 -2.74
N GLY A 154 -1.42 17.85 -3.92
CA GLY A 154 -0.79 18.32 -5.16
C GLY A 154 0.74 18.17 -5.12
N LEU A 155 1.25 17.10 -4.50
CA LEU A 155 2.68 16.77 -4.39
C LEU A 155 3.53 17.83 -3.66
N THR A 156 2.90 18.70 -2.86
CA THR A 156 3.58 19.86 -2.23
C THR A 156 4.55 19.40 -1.16
N ALA A 157 4.06 18.63 -0.19
CA ALA A 157 4.87 18.19 0.94
C ALA A 157 5.96 17.22 0.49
N PHE A 158 5.66 16.34 -0.47
CA PHE A 158 6.62 15.43 -1.07
C PHE A 158 7.82 16.18 -1.66
N LEU A 159 7.60 17.14 -2.58
CA LEU A 159 8.70 17.90 -3.20
C LEU A 159 9.49 18.71 -2.18
N ARG A 160 8.83 19.27 -1.16
CA ARG A 160 9.50 19.98 -0.06
C ARG A 160 10.38 19.06 0.79
N LEU A 161 10.04 17.79 0.91
CA LEU A 161 10.77 16.84 1.73
C LEU A 161 11.93 16.22 0.95
N PHE A 162 11.65 15.65 -0.22
CA PHE A 162 12.60 14.83 -0.96
C PHE A 162 13.35 15.60 -2.06
N ALA A 163 12.73 16.60 -2.70
CA ALA A 163 13.30 17.32 -3.85
C ALA A 163 14.05 18.62 -3.46
N ARG A 164 14.68 18.66 -2.28
CA ARG A 164 15.37 19.86 -1.77
C ARG A 164 16.63 20.19 -2.55
N ARG A 165 16.94 21.48 -2.74
CA ARG A 165 18.13 21.96 -3.49
C ARG A 165 19.48 21.86 -2.75
N LYS A 166 19.52 21.86 -1.41
CA LYS A 166 20.77 21.69 -0.64
C LYS A 166 20.56 20.83 0.60
N ASP A 167 21.56 19.98 0.89
CA ASP A 167 21.76 19.23 2.14
C ASP A 167 20.52 18.55 2.72
N GLY A 168 19.67 17.98 1.86
CA GLY A 168 18.50 17.22 2.29
C GLY A 168 18.91 15.91 2.96
N HIS A 169 18.34 15.64 4.12
CA HIS A 169 18.51 14.36 4.82
C HIS A 169 17.30 14.03 5.68
N ILE A 170 17.12 12.74 5.94
CA ILE A 170 16.18 12.19 6.91
C ILE A 170 17.05 11.37 7.86
N GLY A 171 17.34 11.90 9.04
CA GLY A 171 18.37 11.32 9.92
C GLY A 171 19.69 11.10 9.17
N GLY A 172 20.20 9.87 9.23
CA GLY A 172 21.43 9.44 8.55
C GLY A 172 21.31 9.33 7.03
N TRP A 173 20.11 9.15 6.46
CA TRP A 173 19.94 9.04 5.01
C TRP A 173 20.01 10.39 4.32
N ARG A 174 20.86 10.50 3.29
CA ARG A 174 20.97 11.69 2.44
C ARG A 174 19.95 11.62 1.30
N THR A 175 19.09 12.63 1.15
CA THR A 175 18.19 12.72 -0.01
C THR A 175 18.90 13.42 -1.17
N GLN A 176 18.88 12.84 -2.37
CA GLN A 176 19.56 13.43 -3.55
C GLN A 176 18.61 13.91 -4.66
N GLN A 177 17.43 13.29 -4.77
CA GLN A 177 16.51 13.58 -5.88
C GLN A 177 16.13 15.05 -5.96
N ARG A 178 15.80 15.50 -7.18
CA ARG A 178 15.39 16.89 -7.44
C ARG A 178 13.99 16.98 -8.05
N ARG A 179 13.41 15.85 -8.44
CA ARG A 179 12.12 15.72 -9.08
C ARG A 179 11.37 14.55 -8.44
N SER A 180 10.09 14.37 -8.77
CA SER A 180 9.31 13.22 -8.33
C SER A 180 9.65 11.91 -9.05
N TYR A 181 10.29 12.02 -10.21
CA TYR A 181 10.87 10.93 -10.98
C TYR A 181 12.40 11.12 -11.08
N PHE A 182 13.14 10.04 -11.32
CA PHE A 182 14.60 10.09 -11.37
C PHE A 182 15.20 8.88 -12.10
N ALA A 183 16.42 9.05 -12.59
CA ALA A 183 17.27 7.98 -13.11
C ALA A 183 18.58 7.90 -12.32
N VAL A 184 19.01 6.69 -11.97
CA VAL A 184 20.25 6.44 -11.23
C VAL A 184 21.08 5.40 -11.97
N ARG A 185 22.32 5.75 -12.31
CA ARG A 185 23.32 4.79 -12.78
C ARG A 185 23.87 4.01 -11.59
N LEU A 186 23.83 2.69 -11.70
CA LEU A 186 24.34 1.74 -10.72
C LEU A 186 25.60 1.03 -11.28
N PRO A 187 26.32 0.23 -10.49
CA PRO A 187 27.49 -0.49 -10.97
C PRO A 187 27.17 -1.50 -12.07
N SER A 188 28.18 -1.91 -12.82
CA SER A 188 28.10 -3.03 -13.76
C SER A 188 26.96 -2.91 -14.78
N ASN A 189 26.83 -1.73 -15.40
CA ASN A 189 25.83 -1.41 -16.44
C ASN A 189 24.37 -1.56 -16.00
N TRP A 190 24.11 -1.47 -14.69
CA TRP A 190 22.76 -1.37 -14.18
C TRP A 190 22.28 0.07 -14.12
N TRP A 191 21.00 0.28 -14.39
CA TRP A 191 20.33 1.54 -14.20
C TRP A 191 18.99 1.35 -13.49
N LEU A 192 18.64 2.31 -12.65
CA LEU A 192 17.33 2.44 -12.04
C LEU A 192 16.59 3.61 -12.67
N PHE A 193 15.39 3.35 -13.19
CA PHE A 193 14.49 4.37 -13.72
C PHE A 193 13.22 4.36 -12.88
N ALA A 194 12.86 5.49 -12.27
CA ALA A 194 11.69 5.62 -11.41
C ALA A 194 10.70 6.63 -11.98
N ILE A 195 9.56 6.15 -12.47
CA ILE A 195 8.57 6.98 -13.19
C ILE A 195 7.40 7.37 -12.27
N ASP A 196 6.98 8.63 -12.34
CA ASP A 196 5.86 9.16 -11.57
C ASP A 196 4.59 9.15 -12.42
N GLU A 197 3.69 8.20 -12.12
CA GLU A 197 2.43 7.98 -12.83
C GLU A 197 1.22 8.71 -12.19
N GLN A 198 1.40 9.48 -11.10
CA GLN A 198 0.34 10.18 -10.38
C GLN A 198 -0.87 9.28 -10.00
N PHE A 199 -1.91 9.24 -10.85
CA PHE A 199 -3.12 8.42 -10.69
C PHE A 199 -3.35 7.47 -11.90
N GLY A 200 -2.27 7.03 -12.55
CA GLY A 200 -2.33 6.31 -13.83
C GLY A 200 -2.56 7.25 -15.02
N ALA A 201 -2.14 8.52 -14.89
CA ALA A 201 -2.17 9.48 -15.98
C ALA A 201 -1.02 9.19 -16.97
N TYR A 202 -1.13 9.76 -18.18
CA TYR A 202 -0.04 9.72 -19.16
C TYR A 202 1.24 10.33 -18.58
N ILE A 203 2.40 9.84 -19.03
CA ILE A 203 3.71 10.39 -18.66
C ILE A 203 3.88 11.72 -19.37
N ASP A 204 4.00 12.81 -18.61
CA ASP A 204 4.11 14.16 -19.16
C ASP A 204 5.39 14.36 -20.01
N ASP A 205 5.33 15.30 -20.96
CA ASP A 205 6.45 15.63 -21.85
C ASP A 205 7.75 16.01 -21.09
N PRO A 206 7.71 16.83 -20.00
CA PRO A 206 8.87 17.09 -19.14
C PRO A 206 9.59 15.83 -18.64
N GLN A 207 8.82 14.85 -18.21
CA GLN A 207 9.31 13.57 -17.70
C GLN A 207 9.87 12.71 -18.83
N LEU A 208 9.20 12.66 -19.99
CA LEU A 208 9.71 11.98 -21.17
C LEU A 208 11.08 12.55 -21.60
N LEU A 209 11.19 13.87 -21.75
CA LEU A 209 12.45 14.54 -22.11
C LEU A 209 13.59 14.26 -21.11
N TYR A 210 13.27 14.20 -19.81
CA TYR A 210 14.24 13.84 -18.78
C TYR A 210 14.79 12.42 -19.01
N PHE A 211 13.90 11.46 -19.26
CA PHE A 211 14.30 10.07 -19.46
C PHE A 211 14.93 9.80 -20.83
N GLU A 212 14.51 10.50 -21.90
CA GLU A 212 15.22 10.48 -23.19
C GLU A 212 16.68 10.93 -23.02
N LYS A 213 16.89 12.01 -22.27
CA LYS A 213 18.25 12.49 -21.96
C LYS A 213 19.03 11.46 -21.14
N ALA A 214 18.41 10.90 -20.09
CA ALA A 214 19.05 9.87 -19.27
C ALA A 214 19.37 8.59 -20.06
N ALA A 215 18.51 8.24 -21.02
CA ALA A 215 18.63 7.05 -21.86
C ALA A 215 19.61 7.22 -23.04
N SER A 216 20.03 8.45 -23.37
CA SER A 216 20.90 8.74 -24.53
C SER A 216 22.25 8.00 -24.53
N GLY A 217 22.72 7.57 -23.35
CA GLY A 217 23.96 6.80 -23.20
C GLY A 217 23.76 5.29 -22.99
N LEU A 218 22.53 4.79 -23.04
CA LEU A 218 22.25 3.36 -22.88
C LEU A 218 22.56 2.57 -24.15
N GLY A 219 23.00 1.33 -23.97
CA GLY A 219 23.22 0.36 -25.04
C GLY A 219 22.69 -1.04 -24.70
N PRO A 220 22.92 -2.02 -25.59
CA PRO A 220 22.42 -3.40 -25.45
C PRO A 220 22.92 -4.17 -24.21
N ASP A 221 24.05 -3.73 -23.65
CA ASP A 221 24.68 -4.33 -22.47
C ASP A 221 24.15 -3.72 -21.15
N ASP A 222 23.34 -2.66 -21.22
CA ASP A 222 22.74 -2.04 -20.04
C ASP A 222 21.47 -2.78 -19.60
N ARG A 223 21.30 -2.88 -18.28
CA ARG A 223 20.20 -3.58 -17.62
C ARG A 223 19.42 -2.60 -16.75
N ILE A 224 18.09 -2.62 -16.88
CA ILE A 224 17.20 -1.65 -16.27
C ILE A 224 16.37 -2.29 -15.17
N ILE A 225 16.37 -1.66 -14.00
CA ILE A 225 15.35 -1.76 -12.97
C ILE A 225 14.36 -0.62 -13.19
N LEU A 226 13.10 -0.95 -13.48
CA LEU A 226 12.03 0.03 -13.63
C LEU A 226 11.17 0.04 -12.36
N MET A 227 11.12 1.19 -11.70
CA MET A 227 10.34 1.42 -10.49
C MET A 227 9.09 2.23 -10.82
N THR A 228 7.92 1.69 -10.47
CA THR A 228 6.62 2.34 -10.68
C THR A 228 5.90 2.48 -9.34
N PRO A 229 5.01 3.48 -9.15
CA PRO A 229 4.34 3.69 -7.87
C PRO A 229 3.25 2.65 -7.62
N SER A 230 2.73 2.01 -8.68
CA SER A 230 1.79 0.91 -8.53
C SER A 230 2.03 -0.24 -9.53
N PRO A 231 1.64 -1.48 -9.19
CA PRO A 231 1.89 -2.67 -9.99
C PRO A 231 0.84 -2.74 -11.10
N THR A 232 1.01 -1.88 -12.10
CA THR A 232 0.12 -1.74 -13.24
C THR A 232 -0.09 -3.05 -13.98
N TRP A 233 0.91 -3.96 -13.97
CA TRP A 233 0.79 -5.31 -14.51
C TRP A 233 -0.27 -6.18 -13.81
N VAL A 234 -0.45 -6.05 -12.49
CA VAL A 234 -1.53 -6.74 -11.75
C VAL A 234 -2.86 -6.03 -12.01
N LYS A 235 -2.88 -4.69 -11.98
CA LYS A 235 -4.08 -3.88 -12.23
C LYS A 235 -4.64 -4.13 -13.64
N ALA A 236 -3.76 -4.37 -14.61
CA ALA A 236 -4.09 -4.61 -16.01
C ALA A 236 -4.88 -5.90 -16.24
N ALA A 237 -4.79 -6.88 -15.34
CA ALA A 237 -5.64 -8.09 -15.38
C ALA A 237 -7.14 -7.77 -15.23
N LYS A 238 -7.50 -6.63 -14.61
CA LYS A 238 -8.89 -6.16 -14.48
C LYS A 238 -9.20 -4.97 -15.39
N LYS A 239 -8.22 -4.08 -15.60
CA LYS A 239 -8.36 -2.87 -16.40
C LYS A 239 -7.24 -2.83 -17.46
N PRO A 240 -7.45 -3.38 -18.67
CA PRO A 240 -6.39 -3.59 -19.65
C PRO A 240 -5.48 -2.37 -19.92
N GLY A 241 -6.06 -1.16 -19.97
CA GLY A 241 -5.29 0.07 -20.20
C GLY A 241 -4.41 0.54 -19.04
N ALA A 242 -4.44 -0.11 -17.87
CA ALA A 242 -3.65 0.31 -16.71
C ALA A 242 -2.13 0.18 -16.93
N TYR A 243 -1.69 -0.70 -17.84
CA TYR A 243 -0.27 -0.90 -18.16
C TYR A 243 0.22 -0.03 -19.34
N ASP A 244 -0.68 0.69 -20.02
CA ASP A 244 -0.36 1.37 -21.29
C ASP A 244 0.74 2.43 -21.12
N ALA A 245 0.78 3.16 -20.00
CA ALA A 245 1.82 4.16 -19.74
C ALA A 245 3.21 3.52 -19.53
N VAL A 246 3.28 2.42 -18.79
CA VAL A 246 4.51 1.65 -18.57
C VAL A 246 4.98 1.02 -19.88
N ASP A 247 4.06 0.43 -20.65
CA ASP A 247 4.38 -0.13 -21.97
C ASP A 247 4.89 0.94 -22.93
N TYR A 248 4.23 2.09 -22.96
CA TYR A 248 4.65 3.23 -23.76
C TYR A 248 6.07 3.67 -23.40
N PHE A 249 6.39 3.77 -22.11
CA PHE A 249 7.71 4.13 -21.62
C PHE A 249 8.77 3.13 -22.08
N ILE A 250 8.53 1.83 -21.85
CA ILE A 250 9.44 0.76 -22.24
C ILE A 250 9.66 0.79 -23.76
N ARG A 251 8.57 0.84 -24.54
CA ARG A 251 8.63 0.75 -26.01
C ARG A 251 9.25 1.97 -26.67
N THR A 252 9.05 3.16 -26.09
CA THR A 252 9.42 4.44 -26.73
C THR A 252 10.75 4.96 -26.24
N ILE A 253 11.09 4.74 -24.96
CA ILE A 253 12.31 5.28 -24.34
C ILE A 253 13.40 4.23 -24.25
N LEU A 254 13.07 3.03 -23.75
CA LEU A 254 14.10 2.03 -23.41
C LEU A 254 14.40 1.09 -24.58
N ALA A 255 13.38 0.53 -25.24
CA ALA A 255 13.56 -0.44 -26.32
C ALA A 255 14.43 0.07 -27.49
N PRO A 256 14.36 1.35 -27.92
CA PRO A 256 15.22 1.86 -28.98
C PRO A 256 16.72 1.88 -28.64
N THR A 257 17.07 1.89 -27.35
CA THR A 257 18.48 1.86 -26.89
C THR A 257 19.08 0.44 -26.93
N GLY A 258 18.24 -0.58 -27.07
CA GLY A 258 18.65 -1.99 -26.93
C GLY A 258 18.82 -2.45 -25.49
N ALA A 259 18.76 -1.56 -24.49
CA ALA A 259 18.88 -1.92 -23.08
C ALA A 259 17.77 -2.87 -22.63
N GLN A 260 18.12 -3.75 -21.69
CA GLN A 260 17.26 -4.85 -21.27
C GLN A 260 16.55 -4.48 -19.97
N VAL A 261 15.22 -4.43 -19.98
CA VAL A 261 14.44 -4.23 -18.75
C VAL A 261 14.29 -5.59 -18.05
N ARG A 262 15.01 -5.77 -16.94
CA ARG A 262 15.13 -7.06 -16.24
C ARG A 262 14.29 -7.18 -14.98
N LEU A 263 13.93 -6.04 -14.38
CA LEU A 263 13.12 -5.98 -13.17
C LEU A 263 12.13 -4.82 -13.23
N LEU A 264 10.84 -5.10 -12.97
CA LEU A 264 9.86 -4.09 -12.58
C LEU A 264 9.54 -4.26 -11.09
N VAL A 265 9.57 -3.16 -10.33
CA VAL A 265 9.29 -3.18 -8.89
C VAL A 265 8.32 -2.08 -8.48
N SER A 266 7.35 -2.42 -7.63
CA SER A 266 6.30 -1.49 -7.21
C SER A 266 5.70 -1.78 -5.82
N GLY A 267 4.99 -0.79 -5.26
CA GLY A 267 4.23 -0.84 -4.00
C GLY A 267 2.71 -0.94 -4.23
N ASP A 268 1.93 -0.05 -3.61
CA ASP A 268 0.47 0.18 -3.72
C ASP A 268 -0.42 -0.96 -3.24
N LEU A 269 -0.07 -2.21 -3.57
CA LEU A 269 -0.71 -3.37 -2.99
C LEU A 269 0.10 -3.81 -1.78
N HIS A 270 -0.51 -3.73 -0.60
CA HIS A 270 0.19 -3.86 0.68
C HIS A 270 0.55 -5.31 1.05
N HIS A 271 1.27 -5.99 0.16
CA HIS A 271 1.77 -7.35 0.30
C HIS A 271 3.01 -7.53 -0.58
N TYR A 272 3.60 -8.73 -0.52
CA TYR A 272 4.61 -9.16 -1.47
C TYR A 272 4.03 -10.15 -2.49
N ALA A 273 4.38 -9.99 -3.76
CA ALA A 273 4.10 -10.94 -4.83
C ALA A 273 5.16 -10.86 -5.93
N ARG A 274 5.57 -12.00 -6.45
CA ARG A 274 6.50 -12.09 -7.59
C ARG A 274 5.89 -12.85 -8.74
N TYR A 275 5.90 -12.23 -9.91
CA TYR A 275 5.58 -12.86 -11.17
C TYR A 275 6.85 -12.99 -12.02
N THR A 276 7.13 -14.21 -12.47
CA THR A 276 8.33 -14.54 -13.26
C THR A 276 7.94 -14.78 -14.72
N GLY A 277 8.78 -14.34 -15.64
CA GLY A 277 8.59 -14.49 -17.08
C GLY A 277 9.92 -14.64 -17.79
N GLU A 278 9.87 -14.85 -19.11
CA GLU A 278 11.07 -15.15 -19.92
C GLU A 278 12.11 -14.01 -19.90
N ASP A 279 11.67 -12.75 -19.87
CA ASP A 279 12.54 -11.57 -20.02
C ASP A 279 12.76 -10.76 -18.76
N ARG A 280 11.90 -10.86 -17.75
CA ARG A 280 12.00 -10.02 -16.55
C ARG A 280 11.22 -10.57 -15.38
N GLU A 281 11.58 -10.09 -14.20
CA GLU A 281 10.80 -10.28 -12.97
C GLU A 281 9.86 -9.09 -12.74
N LEU A 282 8.65 -9.34 -12.26
CA LEU A 282 7.69 -8.31 -11.83
C LEU A 282 7.42 -8.50 -10.32
N ILE A 283 7.83 -7.55 -9.50
CA ILE A 283 7.75 -7.64 -8.04
C ILE A 283 6.87 -6.54 -7.47
N THR A 284 5.82 -6.95 -6.76
CA THR A 284 5.05 -6.09 -5.88
C THR A 284 5.57 -6.27 -4.45
N CYS A 285 5.93 -5.20 -3.76
CA CYS A 285 6.44 -5.22 -2.39
C CYS A 285 5.98 -3.99 -1.59
N GLY A 286 4.67 -3.91 -1.32
CA GLY A 286 4.04 -2.82 -0.55
C GLY A 286 3.93 -3.06 0.96
N GLY A 287 4.84 -3.83 1.53
CA GLY A 287 4.75 -4.26 2.93
C GLY A 287 5.42 -3.32 3.94
N GLY A 288 5.65 -2.04 3.63
CA GLY A 288 6.56 -1.18 4.39
C GLY A 288 5.99 -0.56 5.67
N GLY A 289 4.67 -0.46 5.81
CA GLY A 289 4.05 0.16 6.98
C GLY A 289 2.53 0.15 6.99
N ALA A 290 1.89 0.05 5.82
CA ALA A 290 0.46 0.00 5.66
C ALA A 290 -0.19 -1.30 6.15
N TYR A 291 -1.49 -1.26 6.42
CA TYR A 291 -2.26 -2.47 6.70
C TYR A 291 -2.12 -3.49 5.56
N LEU A 292 -2.04 -4.78 5.88
CA LEU A 292 -1.91 -5.85 4.88
C LEU A 292 -3.11 -5.90 3.94
N LEU A 293 -2.86 -6.04 2.63
CA LEU A 293 -3.87 -6.39 1.63
C LEU A 293 -3.84 -7.91 1.32
N GLY A 294 -5.00 -8.50 1.02
CA GLY A 294 -5.09 -9.93 0.75
C GLY A 294 -4.33 -10.39 -0.51
N THR A 295 -3.73 -11.58 -0.45
CA THR A 295 -2.95 -12.21 -1.56
C THR A 295 -3.67 -13.37 -2.23
N HIS A 296 -4.77 -13.86 -1.65
CA HIS A 296 -5.47 -15.07 -2.09
C HIS A 296 -6.30 -14.91 -3.37
N GLN A 297 -6.40 -13.70 -3.90
CA GLN A 297 -7.09 -13.35 -5.16
C GLN A 297 -6.14 -12.87 -6.24
N LEU A 298 -4.84 -12.88 -5.95
CA LEU A 298 -3.85 -12.58 -6.96
C LEU A 298 -4.01 -13.57 -8.12
N PRO A 299 -4.04 -13.09 -9.38
CA PRO A 299 -4.05 -13.96 -10.54
C PRO A 299 -2.85 -14.91 -10.50
N GLU A 300 -3.04 -16.18 -10.83
CA GLU A 300 -1.92 -17.15 -10.91
C GLU A 300 -1.06 -16.92 -12.16
N ARG A 301 -1.63 -16.26 -13.18
CA ARG A 301 -0.94 -15.86 -14.42
C ARG A 301 -1.36 -14.45 -14.83
N LEU A 302 -0.40 -13.70 -15.36
CA LEU A 302 -0.62 -12.39 -15.98
C LEU A 302 -0.18 -12.42 -17.43
N THR A 303 -0.83 -11.63 -18.28
CA THR A 303 -0.41 -11.36 -19.65
C THR A 303 -0.16 -9.86 -19.78
N VAL A 304 1.07 -9.48 -20.09
CA VAL A 304 1.52 -8.07 -20.06
C VAL A 304 2.36 -7.76 -21.31
N PRO A 305 2.01 -6.71 -22.09
CA PRO A 305 0.72 -5.99 -22.04
C PRO A 305 -0.48 -6.92 -22.28
N PRO A 306 -1.67 -6.62 -21.72
CA PRO A 306 -2.89 -7.41 -21.98
C PRO A 306 -3.26 -7.41 -23.45
N LYS A 307 -3.84 -8.50 -23.94
CA LYS A 307 -4.25 -8.63 -25.35
C LYS A 307 -5.44 -7.71 -25.69
N GLU A 308 -6.19 -7.32 -24.67
CA GLU A 308 -7.38 -6.49 -24.75
C GLU A 308 -7.05 -4.99 -24.70
N THR A 309 -5.78 -4.59 -24.64
CA THR A 309 -5.41 -3.16 -24.71
C THR A 309 -5.90 -2.55 -26.03
N LEU A 310 -6.38 -1.30 -25.96
CA LEU A 310 -6.78 -0.53 -27.14
C LEU A 310 -5.56 0.07 -27.86
N THR A 311 -4.38 -0.03 -27.26
CA THR A 311 -3.14 0.51 -27.81
C THR A 311 -2.67 -0.34 -28.99
N ARG A 312 -2.85 0.18 -30.21
CA ARG A 312 -2.51 -0.54 -31.46
C ARG A 312 -1.01 -0.80 -31.63
N SER A 313 -0.18 0.03 -31.00
CA SER A 313 1.29 -0.08 -31.04
C SER A 313 1.86 -0.78 -29.82
N ALA A 314 1.04 -1.47 -29.01
CA ALA A 314 1.50 -2.12 -27.78
C ALA A 314 2.65 -3.09 -28.05
N SER A 315 3.53 -3.24 -27.05
CA SER A 315 4.57 -4.27 -27.12
C SER A 315 3.96 -5.67 -27.21
N ARG A 316 4.77 -6.63 -27.65
CA ARG A 316 4.35 -8.04 -27.69
C ARG A 316 3.95 -8.49 -26.29
N SER A 317 2.72 -8.98 -26.15
CA SER A 317 2.22 -9.59 -24.92
C SER A 317 3.07 -10.80 -24.53
N ARG A 318 3.42 -10.85 -23.25
CA ARG A 318 4.14 -11.97 -22.63
C ARG A 318 3.41 -12.45 -21.40
N ASP A 319 3.59 -13.72 -21.08
CA ASP A 319 2.95 -14.33 -19.94
C ASP A 319 3.92 -14.45 -18.76
N TYR A 320 3.40 -14.21 -17.57
CA TYR A 320 4.13 -14.29 -16.32
C TYR A 320 3.36 -15.14 -15.32
N GLU A 321 4.06 -16.03 -14.64
CA GLU A 321 3.48 -16.93 -13.64
C GLU A 321 3.75 -16.43 -12.22
N LEU A 322 2.76 -16.53 -11.33
CA LEU A 322 2.92 -16.18 -9.92
C LEU A 322 3.87 -17.19 -9.26
N ALA A 323 5.10 -16.77 -9.01
CA ALA A 323 6.12 -17.62 -8.40
C ALA A 323 5.94 -17.73 -6.89
N THR A 324 5.69 -16.60 -6.22
CA THR A 324 5.39 -16.59 -4.78
C THR A 324 4.58 -15.37 -4.35
N ARG A 325 4.05 -15.44 -3.13
CA ARG A 325 3.34 -14.36 -2.45
C ARG A 325 3.52 -14.42 -0.94
N PHE A 326 3.49 -13.27 -0.29
CA PHE A 326 3.51 -13.18 1.17
C PHE A 326 2.51 -12.15 1.69
N PRO A 327 1.57 -12.57 2.58
CA PRO A 327 1.35 -13.93 3.10
C PRO A 327 0.91 -14.95 2.06
N SER A 328 0.99 -16.24 2.40
CA SER A 328 0.47 -17.32 1.55
C SER A 328 -1.03 -17.15 1.30
N ALA A 329 -1.55 -17.72 0.20
CA ALA A 329 -2.98 -17.65 -0.08
C ALA A 329 -3.84 -18.27 1.04
N ALA A 330 -3.37 -19.35 1.65
CA ALA A 330 -4.05 -20.00 2.77
C ALA A 330 -4.06 -19.09 4.02
N ASP A 331 -2.93 -18.47 4.36
CA ASP A 331 -2.86 -17.54 5.48
C ASP A 331 -3.72 -16.31 5.24
N SER A 332 -3.69 -15.76 4.03
CA SER A 332 -4.53 -14.61 3.66
C SER A 332 -6.03 -14.94 3.76
N ARG A 333 -6.46 -16.13 3.34
CA ARG A 333 -7.86 -16.60 3.53
C ARG A 333 -8.20 -16.83 4.99
N ARG A 334 -7.25 -17.31 5.80
CA ARG A 334 -7.47 -17.46 7.25
C ARG A 334 -7.59 -16.10 7.93
N MET A 335 -6.78 -15.13 7.51
CA MET A 335 -6.79 -13.77 8.04
C MET A 335 -8.10 -13.04 7.75
N SER A 336 -8.79 -13.30 6.62
CA SER A 336 -10.05 -12.63 6.29
C SER A 336 -11.12 -12.79 7.38
N TRP A 337 -11.18 -13.94 8.04
CA TRP A 337 -12.11 -14.21 9.15
C TRP A 337 -11.87 -13.32 10.37
N GLY A 338 -10.70 -12.68 10.48
CA GLY A 338 -10.41 -11.71 11.52
C GLY A 338 -11.35 -10.50 11.51
N ILE A 339 -12.06 -10.24 10.42
CA ILE A 339 -12.99 -9.11 10.26
C ILE A 339 -14.07 -9.06 11.35
N PHE A 340 -14.65 -10.20 11.75
CA PHE A 340 -15.70 -10.24 12.78
C PHE A 340 -15.23 -9.68 14.12
N ARG A 341 -13.97 -9.95 14.49
CA ARG A 341 -13.35 -9.45 15.72
C ARG A 341 -12.79 -8.04 15.54
N ARG A 342 -12.09 -7.79 14.43
CA ARG A 342 -11.29 -6.57 14.26
C ARG A 342 -12.12 -5.38 13.80
N ALA A 343 -13.13 -5.56 12.94
CA ALA A 343 -13.97 -4.46 12.48
C ALA A 343 -14.55 -3.61 13.62
N PRO A 344 -15.27 -4.18 14.63
CA PRO A 344 -15.84 -3.39 15.71
C PRO A 344 -14.77 -2.80 16.64
N ALA A 345 -13.64 -3.50 16.85
CA ALA A 345 -12.59 -3.05 17.76
C ALA A 345 -11.70 -1.93 17.16
N ARG A 346 -11.43 -2.00 15.86
CA ARG A 346 -10.56 -1.04 15.14
C ARG A 346 -11.35 0.15 14.59
N ASN A 347 -12.65 0.00 14.36
CA ASN A 347 -13.48 1.05 13.77
C ASN A 347 -14.69 1.39 14.67
N PRO A 348 -14.48 1.77 15.94
CA PRO A 348 -15.58 2.06 16.85
C PRO A 348 -16.48 3.19 16.34
N GLY A 349 -15.91 4.19 15.65
CA GLY A 349 -16.71 5.26 15.03
C GLY A 349 -17.67 4.75 13.95
N PHE A 350 -17.26 3.75 13.17
CA PHE A 350 -18.12 3.14 12.16
C PHE A 350 -19.22 2.29 12.81
N ALA A 351 -18.86 1.49 13.82
CA ALA A 351 -19.83 0.72 14.60
C ALA A 351 -20.88 1.63 15.26
N SER A 352 -20.45 2.73 15.88
CA SER A 352 -21.34 3.73 16.46
C SER A 352 -22.26 4.39 15.43
N MET A 353 -21.74 4.72 14.24
CA MET A 353 -22.57 5.25 13.14
C MET A 353 -23.67 4.26 12.74
N LEU A 354 -23.32 2.98 12.54
CA LEU A 354 -24.31 1.94 12.26
C LEU A 354 -25.33 1.80 13.40
N GLY A 355 -24.88 1.86 14.65
CA GLY A 355 -25.74 1.86 15.83
C GLY A 355 -26.77 2.99 15.82
N ILE A 356 -26.33 4.22 15.52
CA ILE A 356 -27.21 5.40 15.41
C ILE A 356 -28.22 5.20 14.28
N VAL A 357 -27.76 4.84 13.08
CA VAL A 357 -28.63 4.59 11.92
C VAL A 357 -29.69 3.54 12.26
N HIS A 358 -29.30 2.39 12.81
CA HIS A 358 -30.24 1.33 13.16
C HIS A 358 -31.18 1.70 14.31
N THR A 359 -30.72 2.50 15.28
CA THR A 359 -31.56 2.97 16.40
C THR A 359 -32.63 3.94 15.90
N LEU A 360 -32.26 4.88 15.03
CA LEU A 360 -33.20 5.81 14.42
C LEU A 360 -34.19 5.09 13.50
N THR A 361 -33.73 4.14 12.69
CA THR A 361 -34.61 3.32 11.85
C THR A 361 -35.59 2.51 12.71
N MET A 362 -35.11 1.91 13.80
CA MET A 362 -35.95 1.17 14.74
C MET A 362 -37.03 2.05 15.35
N LEU A 363 -36.68 3.24 15.86
CA LEU A 363 -37.64 4.18 16.45
C LEU A 363 -38.68 4.65 15.42
N ALA A 364 -38.26 4.89 14.18
CA ALA A 364 -39.15 5.25 13.08
C ALA A 364 -40.12 4.09 12.73
N MET A 365 -39.64 2.84 12.67
CA MET A 365 -40.48 1.66 12.47
C MET A 365 -41.49 1.46 13.61
N ALA A 366 -41.01 1.54 14.86
CA ALA A 366 -41.85 1.36 16.04
C ALA A 366 -42.94 2.44 16.13
N GLY A 367 -42.59 3.70 15.88
CA GLY A 367 -43.55 4.81 15.87
C GLY A 367 -44.57 4.72 14.73
N ALA A 368 -44.14 4.31 13.53
CA ALA A 368 -45.06 4.10 12.40
C ALA A 368 -46.04 2.93 12.63
N ALA A 369 -45.65 1.94 13.43
CA ALA A 369 -46.48 0.79 13.77
C ALA A 369 -47.44 1.05 14.94
N SER A 370 -47.09 1.92 15.89
CA SER A 370 -47.90 2.19 17.09
C SER A 370 -48.86 3.38 16.96
N GLN A 371 -48.65 4.28 15.99
CA GLN A 371 -49.43 5.51 15.83
C GLN A 371 -50.40 5.44 14.65
N GLY A 372 -51.58 6.04 14.81
CA GLY A 372 -52.60 6.18 13.76
C GLY A 372 -52.73 7.62 13.23
N GLY A 373 -53.35 7.79 12.06
CA GLY A 373 -53.75 9.10 11.53
C GLY A 373 -52.57 10.01 11.15
N ILE A 374 -52.65 11.31 11.47
CA ILE A 374 -51.64 12.30 11.07
C ILE A 374 -50.27 12.07 11.75
N PHE A 375 -50.27 11.49 12.95
CA PHE A 375 -49.05 11.17 13.70
C PHE A 375 -48.27 10.00 13.10
N GLN A 376 -48.93 9.08 12.38
CA GLN A 376 -48.25 8.03 11.62
C GLN A 376 -47.29 8.61 10.57
N ARG A 377 -47.71 9.71 9.89
CA ARG A 377 -46.90 10.36 8.86
C ARG A 377 -45.61 10.98 9.41
N LEU A 378 -45.59 11.38 10.68
CA LEU A 378 -44.39 11.89 11.35
C LEU A 378 -43.29 10.83 11.48
N PHE A 379 -43.65 9.55 11.44
CA PHE A 379 -42.70 8.43 11.49
C PHE A 379 -42.47 7.78 10.11
N SER A 380 -43.48 7.75 9.24
CA SER A 380 -43.35 7.15 7.90
C SER A 380 -42.37 7.88 6.99
N ILE A 381 -42.30 9.22 7.03
CA ILE A 381 -41.35 9.99 6.19
C ILE A 381 -39.90 9.74 6.64
N PRO A 382 -39.54 9.90 7.94
CA PRO A 382 -38.22 9.52 8.42
C PRO A 382 -37.89 8.04 8.16
N LEU A 383 -38.87 7.14 8.29
CA LEU A 383 -38.66 5.73 7.99
C LEU A 383 -38.23 5.50 6.54
N VAL A 384 -39.00 6.03 5.58
CA VAL A 384 -38.64 5.91 4.14
C VAL A 384 -37.27 6.50 3.88
N PHE A 385 -36.97 7.67 4.44
CA PHE A 385 -35.65 8.29 4.34
C PHE A 385 -34.55 7.37 4.86
N MET A 386 -34.72 6.79 6.06
CA MET A 386 -33.75 5.88 6.65
C MET A 386 -33.56 4.59 5.83
N LEU A 387 -34.62 4.03 5.25
CA LEU A 387 -34.53 2.87 4.36
C LEU A 387 -33.73 3.20 3.10
N VAL A 388 -33.97 4.38 2.50
CA VAL A 388 -33.19 4.88 1.35
C VAL A 388 -31.74 5.09 1.73
N VAL A 389 -31.46 5.69 2.90
CA VAL A 389 -30.09 5.89 3.40
C VAL A 389 -29.37 4.55 3.57
N ILE A 390 -30.02 3.53 4.12
CA ILE A 390 -29.43 2.19 4.27
C ILE A 390 -29.14 1.59 2.89
N LEU A 391 -30.12 1.54 1.98
CA LEU A 391 -29.93 0.95 0.65
C LEU A 391 -28.88 1.69 -0.18
N ALA A 392 -28.97 3.02 -0.24
CA ALA A 392 -28.00 3.83 -0.95
C ALA A 392 -26.60 3.68 -0.34
N GLY A 393 -26.50 3.70 0.99
CA GLY A 393 -25.25 3.52 1.71
C GLY A 393 -24.58 2.17 1.41
N THR A 394 -25.32 1.06 1.44
CA THR A 394 -24.76 -0.27 1.16
C THR A 394 -24.41 -0.46 -0.32
N VAL A 395 -25.20 0.08 -1.25
CA VAL A 395 -24.87 0.04 -2.68
C VAL A 395 -23.64 0.88 -3.00
N MET A 396 -23.56 2.10 -2.47
CA MET A 396 -22.37 2.96 -2.64
C MET A 396 -21.13 2.36 -1.99
N PHE A 397 -21.28 1.71 -0.83
CA PHE A 397 -20.19 1.00 -0.17
C PHE A 397 -19.73 -0.23 -0.99
N ALA A 398 -20.68 -0.94 -1.60
CA ALA A 398 -20.39 -2.04 -2.50
C ALA A 398 -19.68 -1.57 -3.77
N GLN A 399 -20.00 -0.38 -4.25
CA GLN A 399 -19.50 0.18 -5.50
C GLN A 399 -18.78 1.51 -5.29
N PRO A 400 -17.59 1.51 -4.68
CA PRO A 400 -16.82 2.73 -4.47
C PRO A 400 -16.41 3.38 -5.82
N PRO A 401 -16.11 4.69 -5.86
CA PRO A 401 -15.58 5.36 -7.04
C PRO A 401 -14.37 4.60 -7.61
N GLY A 402 -14.43 4.23 -8.89
CA GLY A 402 -13.36 3.46 -9.56
C GLY A 402 -13.50 1.94 -9.49
N ALA A 403 -14.60 1.40 -8.93
CA ALA A 403 -14.97 -0.01 -9.02
C ALA A 403 -14.99 -0.51 -10.48
N ASP A 404 -14.67 -1.79 -10.67
CA ASP A 404 -14.56 -2.41 -11.99
C ASP A 404 -15.93 -2.43 -12.70
N GLN A 405 -16.01 -1.73 -13.84
CA GLN A 405 -17.24 -1.65 -14.64
C GLN A 405 -17.69 -3.03 -15.14
N ASN A 406 -16.76 -3.98 -15.35
CA ASN A 406 -17.09 -5.33 -15.79
C ASN A 406 -17.77 -6.18 -14.70
N LYS A 407 -17.61 -5.80 -13.42
CA LYS A 407 -18.22 -6.49 -12.28
C LYS A 407 -19.44 -5.76 -11.72
N HIS A 408 -19.93 -4.73 -12.41
CA HIS A 408 -20.98 -3.83 -11.93
C HIS A 408 -22.22 -4.58 -11.41
N ALA A 409 -22.69 -5.61 -12.12
CA ALA A 409 -23.82 -6.42 -11.68
C ALA A 409 -23.58 -7.12 -10.33
N ARG A 410 -22.36 -7.62 -10.08
CA ARG A 410 -22.00 -8.27 -8.80
C ARG A 410 -21.99 -7.25 -7.66
N HIS A 411 -21.42 -6.07 -7.90
CA HIS A 411 -21.42 -4.97 -6.92
C HIS A 411 -22.85 -4.57 -6.53
N TRP A 412 -23.75 -4.40 -7.51
CA TRP A 412 -25.16 -4.09 -7.25
C TRP A 412 -25.88 -5.19 -6.48
N ILE A 413 -25.76 -6.44 -6.93
CA ILE A 413 -26.43 -7.57 -6.28
C ILE A 413 -25.97 -7.68 -4.82
N LEU A 414 -24.67 -7.65 -4.57
CA LEU A 414 -24.10 -7.76 -3.23
C LEU A 414 -24.50 -6.56 -2.35
N GLY A 415 -24.44 -5.33 -2.89
CA GLY A 415 -24.83 -4.12 -2.16
C GLY A 415 -26.32 -4.07 -1.82
N LEU A 416 -27.19 -4.52 -2.73
CA LEU A 416 -28.63 -4.65 -2.47
C LEU A 416 -28.92 -5.75 -1.46
N LEU A 417 -28.32 -6.93 -1.59
CA LEU A 417 -28.48 -8.02 -0.62
C LEU A 417 -28.02 -7.59 0.78
N HIS A 418 -26.90 -6.87 0.87
CA HIS A 418 -26.44 -6.29 2.13
C HIS A 418 -27.43 -5.27 2.70
N GLY A 419 -27.93 -4.36 1.86
CA GLY A 419 -28.91 -3.36 2.27
C GLY A 419 -30.22 -3.98 2.78
N PHE A 420 -30.76 -4.96 2.06
CA PHE A 420 -31.95 -5.69 2.51
C PHE A 420 -31.69 -6.50 3.78
N ALA A 421 -30.50 -7.08 3.94
CA ALA A 421 -30.15 -7.75 5.19
C ALA A 421 -30.08 -6.76 6.36
N GLN A 422 -29.53 -5.55 6.17
CA GLN A 422 -29.50 -4.50 7.19
C GLN A 422 -30.92 -4.01 7.54
N ILE A 423 -31.79 -3.85 6.53
CA ILE A 423 -33.21 -3.53 6.77
C ILE A 423 -33.88 -4.65 7.55
N GLY A 424 -33.66 -5.92 7.18
CA GLY A 424 -34.18 -7.07 7.90
C GLY A 424 -33.72 -7.10 9.37
N LEU A 425 -32.45 -6.78 9.63
CA LEU A 425 -31.92 -6.62 10.99
C LEU A 425 -32.61 -5.47 11.74
N ALA A 426 -32.83 -4.33 11.10
CA ALA A 426 -33.57 -3.21 11.70
C ALA A 426 -35.04 -3.57 12.01
N THR A 427 -35.71 -4.31 11.11
CA THR A 427 -37.07 -4.82 11.32
C THR A 427 -37.15 -5.81 12.46
N ALA A 428 -36.20 -6.76 12.55
CA ALA A 428 -36.11 -7.68 13.67
C ALA A 428 -35.85 -6.94 15.00
N GLY A 429 -35.00 -5.91 14.97
CA GLY A 429 -34.74 -5.03 16.11
C GLY A 429 -35.98 -4.26 16.56
N ALA A 430 -36.76 -3.69 15.64
CA ALA A 430 -38.03 -3.02 15.94
C ALA A 430 -39.08 -3.98 16.50
N TRP A 431 -39.18 -5.19 15.92
CA TRP A 431 -40.04 -6.25 16.42
C TRP A 431 -39.68 -6.67 17.85
N ALA A 432 -38.39 -6.76 18.17
CA ALA A 432 -37.92 -7.04 19.52
C ALA A 432 -38.19 -5.87 20.48
N TRP A 433 -37.95 -4.64 20.03
CA TRP A 433 -38.17 -3.42 20.81
C TRP A 433 -39.63 -3.26 21.26
N LEU A 434 -40.59 -3.51 20.36
CA LEU A 434 -42.03 -3.44 20.65
C LEU A 434 -42.51 -4.50 21.66
N ARG A 435 -41.69 -5.50 22.01
CA ARG A 435 -41.99 -6.48 23.08
C ARG A 435 -41.45 -6.07 24.44
N LEU A 436 -40.61 -5.05 24.48
CA LEU A 436 -40.00 -4.57 25.72
C LEU A 436 -40.90 -3.50 26.34
N PRO A 437 -41.01 -3.44 27.68
CA PRO A 437 -41.88 -2.47 28.35
C PRO A 437 -41.43 -1.01 28.15
N PHE A 438 -40.19 -0.80 27.69
CA PHE A 438 -39.58 0.52 27.52
C PHE A 438 -40.25 1.36 26.43
N HIS A 439 -40.91 0.73 25.45
CA HIS A 439 -41.53 1.46 24.34
C HIS A 439 -42.76 2.26 24.77
N ASP A 440 -43.43 1.85 25.85
CA ASP A 440 -44.62 2.51 26.42
C ASP A 440 -44.27 3.60 27.43
N TRP A 441 -42.98 3.81 27.72
CA TRP A 441 -42.55 4.81 28.70
C TRP A 441 -42.80 6.24 28.22
N ALA A 442 -43.03 7.15 29.17
CA ALA A 442 -43.19 8.56 28.86
C ALA A 442 -41.93 9.13 28.17
N TRP A 443 -42.13 9.96 27.16
CA TRP A 443 -41.05 10.64 26.46
C TRP A 443 -40.24 11.52 27.44
N PRO A 444 -38.88 11.53 27.39
CA PRO A 444 -37.98 10.90 26.41
C PRO A 444 -37.45 9.50 26.80
N GLY A 445 -38.09 8.79 27.73
CA GLY A 445 -37.65 7.48 28.25
C GLY A 445 -37.28 6.43 27.18
N PRO A 446 -38.14 6.16 26.18
CA PRO A 446 -37.83 5.20 25.12
C PRO A 446 -36.55 5.55 24.35
N LEU A 447 -36.31 6.84 24.08
CA LEU A 447 -35.10 7.31 23.40
C LEU A 447 -33.84 7.07 24.24
N ILE A 448 -33.89 7.36 25.54
CA ILE A 448 -32.76 7.16 26.46
C ILE A 448 -32.41 5.67 26.55
N ILE A 449 -33.40 4.79 26.73
CA ILE A 449 -33.16 3.35 26.79
C ILE A 449 -32.69 2.81 25.45
N ALA A 450 -33.23 3.31 24.33
CA ALA A 450 -32.77 2.93 23.01
C ALA A 450 -31.30 3.31 22.81
N ALA A 451 -30.87 4.48 23.27
CA ALA A 451 -29.48 4.91 23.16
C ALA A 451 -28.51 4.10 24.05
N ILE A 452 -28.92 3.74 25.26
CA ILE A 452 -28.03 3.11 26.25
C ILE A 452 -27.99 1.57 26.12
N LEU A 453 -29.12 0.94 25.80
CA LEU A 453 -29.23 -0.53 25.74
C LEU A 453 -29.31 -1.05 24.31
N TYR A 454 -30.26 -0.56 23.51
CA TYR A 454 -30.46 -1.06 22.15
C TYR A 454 -29.29 -0.68 21.22
N GLY A 455 -28.86 0.58 21.29
CA GLY A 455 -27.83 1.18 20.43
C GLY A 455 -26.51 0.39 20.41
N PRO A 456 -25.89 0.10 21.57
CA PRO A 456 -24.64 -0.68 21.60
C PRO A 456 -24.80 -2.11 21.06
N VAL A 457 -25.92 -2.77 21.37
CA VAL A 457 -26.18 -4.14 20.90
C VAL A 457 -26.38 -4.16 19.39
N ILE A 458 -27.22 -3.27 18.85
CA ILE A 458 -27.49 -3.22 17.41
C ILE A 458 -26.27 -2.73 16.63
N ALA A 459 -25.45 -1.83 17.19
CA ALA A 459 -24.18 -1.41 16.61
C ALA A 459 -23.25 -2.61 16.38
N PHE A 460 -23.12 -3.47 17.40
CA PHE A 460 -22.33 -4.70 17.28
C PHE A 460 -22.92 -5.63 16.21
N LEU A 461 -24.22 -5.95 16.27
CA LEU A 461 -24.88 -6.85 15.33
C LEU A 461 -24.81 -6.35 13.87
N ALA A 462 -25.07 -5.06 13.63
CA ALA A 462 -24.97 -4.46 12.30
C ALA A 462 -23.55 -4.50 11.75
N THR A 463 -22.54 -4.37 12.63
CA THR A 463 -21.12 -4.51 12.26
C THR A 463 -20.77 -5.97 11.96
N GLN A 464 -21.33 -6.94 12.70
CA GLN A 464 -21.15 -8.36 12.37
C GLN A 464 -21.78 -8.71 11.02
N LEU A 465 -22.93 -8.12 10.69
CA LEU A 465 -23.57 -8.30 9.40
C LEU A 465 -22.74 -7.69 8.25
N LEU A 466 -22.14 -6.52 8.46
CA LEU A 466 -21.15 -5.96 7.53
C LEU A 466 -19.93 -6.89 7.37
N ALA A 467 -19.41 -7.43 8.47
CA ALA A 467 -18.26 -8.33 8.45
C ALA A 467 -18.56 -9.60 7.63
N LEU A 468 -19.76 -10.16 7.79
CA LEU A 468 -20.25 -11.28 6.98
C LEU A 468 -20.36 -10.89 5.50
N TYR A 469 -20.94 -9.72 5.21
CA TYR A 469 -21.01 -9.18 3.84
C TYR A 469 -19.63 -9.08 3.20
N LEU A 470 -18.66 -8.42 3.86
CA LEU A 470 -17.30 -8.23 3.35
C LEU A 470 -16.61 -9.56 3.07
N LEU A 471 -16.78 -10.54 3.96
CA LEU A 471 -16.24 -11.87 3.76
C LEU A 471 -16.85 -12.56 2.53
N ILE A 472 -18.18 -12.54 2.38
CA ILE A 472 -18.88 -13.13 1.23
C ILE A 472 -18.49 -12.41 -0.06
N ALA A 473 -18.53 -11.07 -0.07
CA ALA A 473 -18.20 -10.23 -1.22
C ALA A 473 -16.78 -10.50 -1.72
N SER A 474 -15.83 -10.76 -0.81
CA SER A 474 -14.46 -11.06 -1.18
C SER A 474 -14.31 -12.32 -2.03
N TYR A 475 -15.16 -13.33 -1.88
CA TYR A 475 -15.16 -14.52 -2.74
C TYR A 475 -15.59 -14.21 -4.20
N PHE A 476 -16.17 -13.03 -4.43
CA PHE A 476 -16.55 -12.54 -5.76
C PHE A 476 -15.63 -11.42 -6.26
N ASP A 477 -14.46 -11.22 -5.62
CA ASP A 477 -13.52 -10.11 -5.81
C ASP A 477 -14.13 -8.72 -5.57
N VAL A 478 -15.14 -8.63 -4.72
CA VAL A 478 -15.80 -7.36 -4.34
C VAL A 478 -15.38 -6.99 -2.92
N ASN A 479 -15.09 -5.70 -2.70
CA ASN A 479 -14.71 -5.11 -1.42
C ASN A 479 -13.59 -5.80 -0.63
N VAL A 480 -12.63 -6.33 -1.35
CA VAL A 480 -11.48 -7.06 -0.79
C VAL A 480 -10.58 -6.09 -0.06
N ASN A 481 -10.39 -4.91 -0.64
CA ASN A 481 -9.70 -3.80 0.00
C ASN A 481 -10.37 -3.43 1.32
N GLU A 482 -11.69 -3.20 1.33
CA GLU A 482 -12.43 -2.80 2.53
C GLU A 482 -12.45 -3.91 3.61
N LEU A 483 -12.46 -5.18 3.20
CA LEU A 483 -12.32 -6.33 4.11
C LEU A 483 -10.99 -6.31 4.87
N PHE A 484 -9.88 -5.94 4.23
CA PHE A 484 -8.57 -5.90 4.88
C PHE A 484 -8.31 -4.55 5.57
N ALA A 485 -8.74 -3.45 4.97
CA ALA A 485 -8.70 -2.11 5.55
C ALA A 485 -9.51 -2.03 6.85
N GLY A 486 -10.70 -2.62 6.87
CA GLY A 486 -11.54 -2.73 8.07
C GLY A 486 -10.91 -3.55 9.19
N GLN A 487 -9.95 -4.42 8.87
CA GLN A 487 -9.20 -5.18 9.86
C GLN A 487 -7.95 -4.45 10.37
N GLY A 488 -7.35 -3.57 9.57
CA GLY A 488 -6.13 -2.85 9.92
C GLY A 488 -5.01 -3.80 10.36
N ILE A 489 -4.70 -4.82 9.56
CA ILE A 489 -3.68 -5.83 9.91
C ILE A 489 -2.28 -5.23 9.75
N GLU A 490 -1.64 -4.90 10.87
CA GLU A 490 -0.30 -4.28 10.88
C GLU A 490 0.86 -5.29 10.77
N ASP A 491 0.60 -6.59 10.94
CA ASP A 491 1.61 -7.64 10.80
C ASP A 491 1.88 -7.97 9.32
N SER A 492 2.73 -8.96 9.06
CA SER A 492 3.09 -9.42 7.70
C SER A 492 3.64 -8.31 6.81
N LYS A 493 4.76 -7.73 7.24
CA LYS A 493 5.46 -6.65 6.54
C LYS A 493 6.56 -7.21 5.65
N SER A 494 6.96 -6.45 4.62
CA SER A 494 7.98 -6.90 3.68
C SER A 494 8.77 -5.73 3.10
N PHE A 495 10.02 -6.02 2.76
CA PHE A 495 10.91 -5.14 2.02
C PHE A 495 11.89 -6.00 1.21
N LEU A 496 12.60 -5.41 0.26
CA LEU A 496 13.62 -6.11 -0.52
C LEU A 496 14.99 -5.60 -0.12
N ARG A 497 15.93 -6.52 0.08
CA ARG A 497 17.35 -6.20 0.09
C ARG A 497 17.97 -6.73 -1.19
N MET A 498 18.75 -5.93 -1.89
CA MET A 498 19.28 -6.24 -3.22
C MET A 498 20.78 -6.02 -3.23
N HIS A 499 21.48 -6.85 -4.02
CA HIS A 499 22.92 -6.80 -4.19
C HIS A 499 23.26 -6.90 -5.67
N ILE A 500 23.99 -5.90 -6.18
CA ILE A 500 24.72 -6.00 -7.45
C ILE A 500 26.16 -6.37 -7.07
N ALA A 501 26.56 -7.60 -7.41
CA ALA A 501 27.92 -8.06 -7.22
C ALA A 501 28.87 -7.47 -8.27
N ALA A 502 30.19 -7.62 -8.06
CA ALA A 502 31.21 -7.04 -8.93
C ALA A 502 31.15 -7.56 -10.38
N ASP A 503 30.65 -8.79 -10.58
CA ASP A 503 30.40 -9.38 -11.90
C ASP A 503 29.11 -8.86 -12.58
N GLY A 504 28.37 -8.00 -11.89
CA GLY A 504 27.10 -7.44 -12.33
C GLY A 504 25.89 -8.31 -12.07
N THR A 505 26.02 -9.38 -11.29
CA THR A 505 24.89 -10.22 -10.89
C THR A 505 23.96 -9.46 -9.94
N LEU A 506 22.68 -9.29 -10.30
CA LEU A 506 21.66 -8.75 -9.39
C LEU A 506 20.98 -9.89 -8.64
N THR A 507 21.17 -9.93 -7.32
CA THR A 507 20.46 -10.84 -6.40
C THR A 507 19.48 -10.06 -5.54
N ILE A 508 18.22 -10.51 -5.48
CA ILE A 508 17.17 -9.96 -4.62
C ILE A 508 16.92 -10.92 -3.47
N TYR A 509 16.89 -10.38 -2.26
CA TYR A 509 16.53 -11.06 -1.01
C TYR A 509 15.19 -10.50 -0.52
N PRO A 510 14.06 -11.17 -0.82
CA PRO A 510 12.75 -10.72 -0.35
C PRO A 510 12.60 -11.05 1.13
N LEU A 511 12.50 -10.02 1.98
CA LEU A 511 12.47 -10.18 3.43
C LEU A 511 11.05 -9.93 3.97
N GLY A 512 10.58 -10.87 4.78
CA GLY A 512 9.26 -10.86 5.41
C GLY A 512 9.38 -10.76 6.93
N VAL A 513 8.46 -10.01 7.53
CA VAL A 513 8.34 -9.80 8.98
C VAL A 513 6.93 -10.24 9.38
N ASP A 514 6.81 -11.46 9.90
CA ASP A 514 5.52 -12.04 10.25
C ASP A 514 4.83 -11.27 11.39
N LYS A 515 5.59 -10.74 12.35
CA LYS A 515 5.10 -9.95 13.47
C LYS A 515 5.95 -8.71 13.67
N ILE A 516 5.30 -7.55 13.70
CA ILE A 516 5.98 -6.27 13.97
C ILE A 516 6.25 -6.09 15.46
N CYS A 517 7.22 -5.22 15.79
CA CYS A 517 7.44 -4.78 17.15
C CYS A 517 6.39 -3.74 17.55
N ARG A 518 5.84 -3.87 18.77
CA ARG A 518 4.87 -2.94 19.37
C ARG A 518 5.30 -2.44 20.74
N ARG A 519 6.45 -2.92 21.22
CA ARG A 519 6.98 -2.63 22.55
C ARG A 519 8.42 -2.17 22.39
N TRP A 520 8.56 -0.85 22.40
CA TRP A 520 9.84 -0.17 22.20
C TRP A 520 10.44 0.25 23.55
N GLN A 521 11.76 0.18 23.64
CA GLN A 521 12.54 0.73 24.74
C GLN A 521 13.48 1.82 24.20
N PRO A 522 13.50 3.03 24.79
CA PRO A 522 14.50 4.04 24.44
C PRO A 522 15.91 3.56 24.78
N ASP A 523 16.88 3.96 23.96
CA ASP A 523 18.31 3.74 24.19
C ASP A 523 19.04 5.09 24.27
N PRO A 524 19.07 5.74 25.45
CA PRO A 524 19.69 7.06 25.61
C PRO A 524 21.22 7.04 25.54
N ASP A 525 21.83 5.87 25.76
CA ASP A 525 23.28 5.66 25.79
C ASP A 525 23.80 5.05 24.46
N GLY A 526 22.91 4.87 23.47
CA GLY A 526 23.24 4.36 22.15
C GLY A 526 24.22 5.26 21.40
N ALA A 527 24.99 4.66 20.49
CA ALA A 527 25.85 5.42 19.58
C ALA A 527 25.03 6.42 18.74
N PRO A 528 25.61 7.53 18.25
CA PRO A 528 24.87 8.54 17.48
C PRO A 528 24.13 8.00 16.25
N ASP A 529 24.68 6.97 15.61
CA ASP A 529 24.13 6.30 14.43
C ASP A 529 23.24 5.08 14.77
N SER A 530 22.99 4.81 16.05
CA SER A 530 22.11 3.74 16.51
C SER A 530 20.66 4.20 16.65
N SER A 531 19.72 3.26 16.50
CA SER A 531 18.29 3.55 16.60
C SER A 531 17.91 4.06 18.01
N TRP A 532 17.16 5.16 18.09
CA TRP A 532 16.70 5.72 19.38
C TRP A 532 15.81 4.77 20.19
N LEU A 533 15.10 3.87 19.51
CA LEU A 533 14.15 2.94 20.11
C LEU A 533 14.50 1.52 19.66
N LEU A 534 14.86 0.68 20.64
CA LEU A 534 15.13 -0.74 20.43
C LEU A 534 13.87 -1.57 20.67
N PRO A 535 13.71 -2.70 19.99
CA PRO A 535 12.59 -3.59 20.26
C PRO A 535 12.85 -4.36 21.58
N LYS A 536 11.85 -4.41 22.47
CA LYS A 536 11.97 -5.16 23.74
C LYS A 536 12.13 -6.66 23.55
N GLU A 537 11.65 -7.18 22.42
CA GLU A 537 11.82 -8.55 21.97
C GLU A 537 12.49 -8.50 20.60
N PRO A 538 13.43 -9.41 20.29
CA PRO A 538 14.10 -9.41 18.99
C PRO A 538 13.09 -9.40 17.83
N LEU A 539 13.27 -8.46 16.90
CA LEU A 539 12.44 -8.38 15.71
C LEU A 539 13.03 -9.32 14.65
N HIS A 540 12.27 -10.36 14.29
CA HIS A 540 12.72 -11.39 13.36
C HIS A 540 12.24 -11.11 11.93
N ALA A 541 13.18 -10.97 11.00
CA ALA A 541 12.94 -11.04 9.57
C ALA A 541 13.38 -12.42 9.05
N ARG A 542 12.76 -12.87 7.96
CA ARG A 542 13.11 -14.11 7.26
C ARG A 542 13.02 -13.93 5.76
N LEU A 543 13.63 -14.81 4.99
CA LEU A 543 13.35 -14.88 3.56
C LEU A 543 11.88 -15.29 3.33
N ILE A 544 11.22 -14.58 2.42
CA ILE A 544 9.89 -14.95 1.91
C ILE A 544 10.02 -16.13 0.94
N GLU A 545 11.05 -16.10 0.10
CA GLU A 545 11.46 -17.13 -0.84
C GLU A 545 12.99 -17.13 -0.98
N PRO A 546 13.60 -18.17 -1.59
CA PRO A 546 15.04 -18.20 -1.82
C PRO A 546 15.54 -16.95 -2.58
N PRO A 547 16.82 -16.56 -2.42
CA PRO A 547 17.38 -15.42 -3.14
C PRO A 547 17.17 -15.55 -4.66
N ILE A 548 16.70 -14.47 -5.29
CA ILE A 548 16.33 -14.43 -6.71
C ILE A 548 17.49 -13.81 -7.49
N VAL A 549 18.07 -14.57 -8.41
CA VAL A 549 19.09 -14.07 -9.34
C VAL A 549 18.39 -13.60 -10.62
N VAL A 550 18.37 -12.29 -10.86
CA VAL A 550 17.64 -11.67 -11.98
C VAL A 550 18.45 -11.69 -13.28
N ASP A 551 19.74 -11.42 -13.17
CA ASP A 551 20.67 -11.36 -14.30
C ASP A 551 22.10 -11.44 -13.77
N GLY A 552 23.00 -12.11 -14.48
CA GLY A 552 24.38 -12.43 -14.09
C GLY A 552 24.99 -13.49 -15.03
N PRO A 553 26.33 -13.61 -15.14
CA PRO A 553 26.95 -14.68 -15.93
C PRO A 553 26.48 -16.05 -15.42
N VAL A 554 26.07 -16.93 -16.34
CA VAL A 554 25.71 -18.31 -16.00
C VAL A 554 26.93 -18.97 -15.35
N ILE A 555 26.91 -19.17 -14.04
CA ILE A 555 27.88 -20.05 -13.40
C ILE A 555 27.56 -21.44 -13.93
N GLY A 556 28.37 -21.90 -14.89
CA GLY A 556 28.29 -23.27 -15.39
C GLY A 556 28.33 -24.21 -14.18
N ALA A 557 27.29 -25.04 -14.06
CA ALA A 557 27.34 -26.21 -13.21
C ALA A 557 28.67 -26.90 -13.49
N GLY A 558 29.52 -27.04 -12.46
CA GLY A 558 30.85 -27.59 -12.58
C GLY A 558 30.81 -28.84 -13.44
N ALA A 559 31.56 -28.83 -14.53
CA ALA A 559 31.77 -30.02 -15.34
C ALA A 559 32.23 -31.15 -14.41
N PRO A 560 31.60 -32.34 -14.43
CA PRO A 560 32.06 -33.45 -13.63
C PRO A 560 33.48 -33.76 -14.09
N THR A 561 34.41 -33.75 -13.14
CA THR A 561 35.78 -34.21 -13.35
C THR A 561 35.73 -35.65 -13.85
N THR A 562 36.01 -35.84 -15.14
CA THR A 562 36.24 -37.15 -15.72
C THR A 562 37.56 -37.68 -15.14
N GLY A 563 37.45 -38.46 -14.06
CA GLY A 563 38.52 -39.32 -13.59
C GLY A 563 38.62 -40.52 -14.51
N ASP A 564 39.62 -40.53 -15.39
CA ASP A 564 40.07 -41.72 -16.10
C ASP A 564 40.55 -42.77 -15.10
N ALA A 565 39.82 -43.88 -15.01
CA ALA A 565 40.33 -45.13 -14.47
C ALA A 565 40.68 -46.04 -15.64
N ALA A 566 41.97 -46.28 -15.84
CA ALA A 566 42.48 -47.25 -16.80
C ALA A 566 42.08 -48.69 -16.39
N PRO A 567 41.78 -49.59 -17.35
CA PRO A 567 41.39 -50.95 -17.04
C PRO A 567 42.63 -51.85 -16.86
N ALA A 568 42.48 -52.83 -15.97
CA ALA A 568 43.25 -54.08 -15.97
C ALA A 568 42.51 -55.13 -16.82
#